data_AF-A0A537B5K9-F1
#
_entry.id   AF-A0A537B5K9-F1
#
_cell.length_a   1.000
_cell.length_b   1.000
_cell.length_c   1.000
_cell.angle_alpha   90.00
_cell.angle_beta   90.00
_cell.angle_gamma   90.00
#
_symmetry.space_group_name_H-M   'P 1'
#
loop_
_entity.id
_entity.type
_entity.pdbx_description
1 polymer ?
#
loop_
_entity_poly.entity_id
_entity_poly.type
_entity_poly.pdbx_seq_one_letter_code
_entity_poly.pdbx_strand_id
1 'polypeptide(L)' 'MAALIIRLPDGKRERLKDLARARKQSVTKLFDEMATVLLAEYDAETRFRVRAARGAGKTRRGLQLLAKARGEGKMRRSG' A
#
# COMPACT_ATOMS: atom_id res chain seq x y z
N MET A 1 -18.49 4.80 15.42
CA MET A 1 -17.18 5.50 15.47
C MET A 1 -16.55 5.25 16.83
N ALA A 2 -15.26 4.94 16.87
CA ALA A 2 -14.48 4.85 18.10
C ALA A 2 -13.58 6.10 18.22
N ALA A 3 -13.22 6.49 19.44
CA ALA A 3 -12.37 7.65 19.69
C ALA A 3 -10.91 7.21 19.92
N LEU A 4 -9.97 7.93 19.31
CA LEU A 4 -8.53 7.75 19.52
C LEU A 4 -7.97 8.98 20.24
N ILE A 5 -7.44 8.79 21.45
CA ILE A 5 -6.79 9.87 22.22
C ILE A 5 -5.28 9.71 22.07
N ILE A 6 -4.64 10.70 21.43
CA ILE A 6 -3.19 10.71 21.19
C ILE A 6 -2.55 11.81 22.03
N ARG A 7 -1.53 11.45 22.81
CA ARG A 7 -0.67 12.43 23.48
C ARG A 7 0.40 12.90 22.51
N LEU A 8 0.44 14.21 22.26
CA LEU A 8 1.40 14.83 21.36
C LEU A 8 2.36 15.72 22.16
N PRO A 9 3.66 15.72 21.83
CA PRO A 9 4.60 16.74 22.29
C PRO A 9 4.12 18.16 21.98
N ASP A 10 4.57 19.12 22.79
CA ASP A 10 4.22 20.53 22.63
C ASP A 10 4.57 21.04 21.21
N GLY A 11 3.72 21.93 20.70
CA GLY A 11 3.87 22.51 19.35
C GLY A 11 3.47 21.60 18.18
N LYS A 12 3.49 20.25 18.32
CA LYS A 12 3.02 19.36 17.23
C LYS A 12 1.54 19.56 16.92
N ARG A 13 0.72 19.82 17.93
CA ARG A 13 -0.73 20.06 17.75
C ARG A 13 -1.00 21.26 16.85
N GLU A 14 -0.27 22.37 17.03
CA GLU A 14 -0.48 23.58 16.23
C GLU A 14 -0.02 23.37 14.77
N ARG A 15 1.12 22.71 14.55
CA ARG A 15 1.57 22.35 13.19
C ARG A 15 0.56 21.46 12.46
N LEU A 16 -0.10 20.53 13.17
CA LEU A 16 -1.16 19.70 12.60
C LEU A 16 -2.42 20.52 12.26
N LYS A 17 -2.78 21.50 13.08
CA LYS A 17 -3.88 22.43 12.76
C LYS A 17 -3.57 23.27 11.52
N ASP A 18 -2.33 23.75 11.38
CA ASP A 18 -1.92 24.54 10.22
C ASP A 18 -1.94 23.71 8.94
N LEU A 19 -1.44 22.46 9.00
CA LEU A 19 -1.54 21.52 7.89
C LEU A 19 -2.99 21.25 7.50
N ALA A 20 -3.87 21.00 8.47
CA ALA A 20 -5.28 20.76 8.21
C ALA A 20 -5.95 21.99 7.58
N ARG A 21 -5.65 23.20 8.06
CA ARG A 21 -6.13 24.47 7.49
C ARG A 21 -5.66 24.67 6.05
N ALA A 22 -4.38 24.44 5.77
CA ALA A 22 -3.82 24.54 4.41
C ALA A 22 -4.52 23.59 3.42
N ARG A 23 -4.98 22.43 3.90
CA ARG A 23 -5.73 21.44 3.13
C ARG A 23 -7.25 21.63 3.16
N LYS A 24 -7.77 22.66 3.84
CA LYS A 24 -9.21 22.90 4.05
C LYS A 24 -9.94 21.70 4.69
N GLN A 25 -9.29 21.05 5.65
CA GLN A 25 -9.77 19.88 6.37
C GLN A 25 -9.70 20.08 7.89
N SER A 26 -10.39 19.23 8.65
CA SER A 26 -10.21 19.15 10.10
C SER A 26 -9.03 18.23 10.44
N VAL A 27 -8.45 18.42 11.63
CA VAL A 27 -7.40 17.51 12.13
C VAL A 27 -7.91 16.08 12.22
N THR A 28 -9.16 15.87 12.63
CA THR A 28 -9.80 14.54 12.63
C THR A 28 -9.82 13.91 11.24
N LYS A 29 -10.24 14.67 10.22
CA LYS A 29 -10.26 14.17 8.83
C LYS A 29 -8.87 13.87 8.30
N LEU A 30 -7.88 14.69 8.66
CA LEU A 30 -6.47 14.44 8.34
C LEU A 30 -5.99 13.10 8.90
N PHE A 31 -6.33 12.77 10.15
CA PHE A 31 -5.99 11.48 10.76
C PHE A 31 -6.75 10.31 10.13
N ASP A 32 -8.02 10.49 9.78
CA ASP A 32 -8.84 9.45 9.15
C ASP A 32 -8.30 9.05 7.76
N GLU A 33 -7.95 10.05 6.95
CA GLU A 33 -7.32 9.83 5.64
C GLU A 33 -5.94 9.18 5.79
N MET A 34 -5.13 9.65 6.75
CA MET A 34 -3.82 9.04 7.03
C MET A 34 -3.96 7.58 7.49
N ALA A 35 -4.92 7.28 8.37
CA ALA A 35 -5.17 5.91 8.84
C ALA A 35 -5.57 4.99 7.69
N THR A 36 -6.39 5.48 6.75
CA THR A 36 -6.79 4.75 5.55
C THR A 36 -5.58 4.38 4.69
N VAL A 37 -4.67 5.34 4.45
CA VAL A 37 -3.46 5.10 3.67
C VAL A 37 -2.54 4.10 4.39
N LEU A 38 -2.31 4.29 5.69
CA LEU A 38 -1.45 3.40 6.49
C LEU A 38 -1.94 1.94 6.48
N LEU A 39 -3.26 1.73 6.59
CA LEU A 39 -3.84 0.39 6.53
C LEU A 39 -3.69 -0.22 5.13
N ALA A 40 -3.91 0.55 4.08
CA ALA A 40 -3.75 0.08 2.71
C ALA A 40 -2.29 -0.32 2.41
N GLU A 41 -1.32 0.45 2.90
CA GLU A 41 0.12 0.14 2.78
C GLU A 41 0.47 -1.14 3.54
N TYR A 42 0.01 -1.27 4.77
CA TYR A 42 0.24 -2.47 5.59
C TYR A 42 -0.35 -3.74 4.94
N ASP A 43 -1.57 -3.64 4.40
CA ASP A 43 -2.22 -4.74 3.69
C ASP A 43 -1.47 -5.11 2.40
N ALA A 44 -1.02 -4.10 1.64
CA ALA A 44 -0.24 -4.31 0.42
C ALA A 44 1.08 -5.03 0.72
N GLU A 45 1.80 -4.58 1.74
CA GLU A 45 3.05 -5.20 2.19
C GLU A 45 2.81 -6.64 2.67
N THR A 46 1.80 -6.84 3.50
CA THR A 46 1.45 -8.17 4.02
C THR A 46 1.16 -9.14 2.87
N ARG A 47 0.34 -8.72 1.91
CA ARG A 47 0.03 -9.51 0.70
C ARG A 47 1.27 -9.77 -0.14
N PHE A 48 2.16 -8.79 -0.28
CA PHE A 48 3.42 -8.95 -1.01
C PHE A 48 4.31 -10.01 -0.34
N ARG A 49 4.55 -9.91 0.97
CA ARG A 49 5.37 -10.86 1.74
C ARG A 49 4.85 -12.29 1.62
N VAL A 50 3.53 -12.50 1.72
CA VAL A 50 2.93 -13.84 1.52
C VAL A 50 3.16 -14.36 0.10
N ARG A 51 2.99 -13.52 -0.93
CA ARG A 51 3.24 -13.93 -2.32
C ARG A 51 4.71 -14.24 -2.56
N ALA A 52 5.62 -13.43 -2.02
CA ALA A 52 7.07 -13.63 -2.13
C ALA A 52 7.49 -14.98 -1.52
N ALA A 53 7.01 -15.28 -0.30
CA ALA A 53 7.27 -16.56 0.35
C ALA A 53 6.76 -17.75 -0.48
N ARG A 54 5.55 -17.66 -1.06
CA ARG A 54 5.00 -18.71 -1.94
C ARG A 54 5.79 -18.88 -3.24
N GLY A 55 6.43 -17.82 -3.72
CA GLY A 55 7.22 -17.78 -4.94
C GLY A 55 8.70 -18.13 -4.74
N ALA A 56 9.19 -18.19 -3.49
CA ALA A 56 10.56 -18.55 -3.17
C ALA A 56 10.92 -19.91 -3.80
N GLY A 57 12.08 -19.98 -4.47
CA GLY A 57 12.53 -21.18 -5.20
C GLY A 57 11.80 -21.47 -6.51
N LYS A 58 10.83 -20.66 -6.95
CA LYS A 58 10.01 -20.91 -8.16
C LYS A 58 10.32 -19.98 -9.33
N THR A 59 11.51 -19.38 -9.39
CA THR A 59 11.91 -18.39 -10.42
C THR A 59 11.65 -18.86 -11.85
N ARG A 60 12.05 -20.10 -12.18
CA ARG A 60 11.84 -20.67 -13.53
C ARG A 60 10.36 -20.72 -13.91
N ARG A 61 9.49 -21.11 -12.97
CA ARG A 61 8.03 -21.12 -13.18
C ARG A 61 7.48 -19.71 -13.31
N GLY A 62 7.98 -18.76 -12.52
CA GLY A 62 7.64 -17.34 -12.63
C GLY A 62 7.95 -16.76 -14.01
N LEU A 63 9.16 -17.00 -14.53
CA LEU A 63 9.58 -16.56 -15.87
C LEU A 63 8.70 -17.15 -16.98
N GLN A 64 8.32 -18.43 -16.89
CA GLN A 64 7.39 -19.04 -17.84
C GLN A 64 6.01 -18.36 -17.83
N LEU A 65 5.50 -18.01 -16.65
CA LEU A 65 4.22 -17.31 -16.52
C LEU A 65 4.29 -15.89 -17.11
N LEU A 66 5.41 -15.18 -16.90
CA LEU A 66 5.65 -13.86 -17.50
C LEU A 66 5.72 -13.93 -19.03
N ALA A 67 6.46 -14.88 -19.59
CA ALA A 67 6.52 -15.10 -21.03
C ALA A 67 5.13 -15.40 -21.62
N LYS A 68 4.32 -16.22 -20.93
CA LYS A 68 2.93 -16.49 -21.31
C LYS A 68 2.07 -15.22 -21.28
N ALA A 69 2.20 -14.39 -20.24
CA ALA A 69 1.44 -13.15 -20.10
C ALA A 69 1.82 -12.10 -21.16
N ARG A 70 3.09 -12.09 -21.60
CA ARG A 70 3.59 -11.26 -22.71
C ARG A 70 3.16 -11.77 -24.10
N GLY A 71 2.51 -12.93 -24.18
CA GLY A 71 2.05 -13.51 -25.46
C GLY A 71 3.09 -14.35 -26.21
N GLU A 72 4.30 -14.51 -25.67
CA GLU A 72 5.43 -15.21 -26.32
C GLU A 72 5.17 -16.71 -26.54
N GLY A 73 4.20 -17.29 -25.81
CA GLY A 73 3.78 -18.68 -25.98
C GLY A 73 2.85 -18.94 -27.17
N LYS A 74 2.25 -17.90 -27.78
CA LYS A 74 1.35 -18.03 -28.94
C LYS A 74 2.09 -18.06 -30.28
N MET A 75 3.25 -17.41 -30.38
CA MET A 75 4.02 -17.27 -31.63
C MET A 75 4.72 -18.57 -32.08
N ARG A 76 4.82 -19.58 -31.21
CA ARG A 76 5.50 -20.86 -31.50
C ARG A 76 4.57 -21.98 -31.98
N ARG A 77 3.27 -21.71 -32.18
CA ARG A 77 2.28 -22.73 -32.62
C ARG A 77 1.75 -22.52 -34.04
N SER A 78 2.35 -21.63 -34.82
CA SER A 78 1.89 -21.26 -36.17
C SER A 78 2.94 -21.55 -37.25
N GLY A 79 3.70 -22.64 -37.11
CA GLY A 79 4.66 -23.12 -38.11
C GLY A 79 4.57 -24.63 -38.22
#